data_AF-A0A0S9M2L7-F1
#
_entry.id   AF-A0A0S9M2L7-F1
#
_cell.length_a   1.000
_cell.length_b   1.000
_cell.length_c   1.000
_cell.angle_alpha   90.00
_cell.angle_beta   90.00
_cell.angle_gamma   90.00
#
_symmetry.space_group_name_H-M   'P 1'
#
loop_
_entity.id
_entity.type
_entity.pdbx_description
1 polymer ?
#
loop_
_entity_poly.entity_id
_entity_poly.type
_entity_poly.pdbx_seq_one_letter_code
_entity_poly.pdbx_strand_id
1 'polypeptide(L)'
;MDKEVAPAVLAVINEKRLSGDKRTPVEIITKMGVFDARDKASDMAWLASGDNIIVTIWAELVSVGEGGRWFLLESLDPLHRIGGGERTDLRIQRTKDRIQLIKRALDADQGVRAVLQTNRVAIADLETDKAARMSVRVPDEQEWHVAVWSPEQRHVVLVRGPRGWVPNEAEIQAARARAGIVDAAPDAAAIAVGGGDLQSAALDHLTRHFAGYGYKTEMLDTPNPGYAAEVRDKKGKTLLKLVVKGTATGATGYALTAEERAFARRDPQWRLAVVSDVGSPAAQHKLYNGADMDKAPGLAPELG
;
A
#
# COMPACT_ATOMS: atom_id res chain seq x y z
N MET A 1 25.15 1.18 -13.46
CA MET A 1 25.26 1.02 -12.00
C MET A 1 25.73 2.28 -11.31
N ASP A 2 27.04 2.59 -11.19
CA ASP A 2 27.51 3.91 -10.67
C ASP A 2 26.93 5.09 -11.46
N LYS A 3 26.52 4.83 -12.71
CA LYS A 3 25.86 5.78 -13.60
C LYS A 3 24.37 6.03 -13.30
N GLU A 4 23.69 5.15 -12.56
CA GLU A 4 22.26 5.31 -12.20
C GLU A 4 22.10 5.98 -10.82
N VAL A 5 23.10 5.80 -9.96
CA VAL A 5 23.16 6.44 -8.64
C VAL A 5 23.62 7.89 -8.81
N ALA A 6 22.91 8.83 -8.17
CA ALA A 6 23.34 10.22 -8.17
C ALA A 6 24.76 10.35 -7.57
N PRO A 7 25.68 11.12 -8.18
CA PRO A 7 27.08 11.18 -7.71
C PRO A 7 27.24 11.55 -6.24
N ALA A 8 26.40 12.46 -5.73
CA ALA A 8 26.40 12.84 -4.32
C ALA A 8 26.00 11.68 -3.38
N VAL A 9 25.06 10.83 -3.82
CA VAL A 9 24.64 9.64 -3.07
C VAL A 9 25.74 8.58 -3.09
N LEU A 10 26.33 8.35 -4.26
CA LEU A 10 27.44 7.40 -4.43
C LEU A 10 28.67 7.80 -3.61
N ALA A 11 28.96 9.10 -3.50
CA ALA A 11 30.06 9.61 -2.68
C ALA A 11 29.90 9.21 -1.19
N VAL A 12 28.72 9.42 -0.61
CA VAL A 12 28.43 9.03 0.78
C VAL A 12 28.50 7.51 0.97
N ILE A 13 27.98 6.73 0.01
CA ILE A 13 28.07 5.26 0.08
C ILE A 13 29.53 4.82 0.06
N ASN A 14 30.35 5.42 -0.81
CA ASN A 14 31.77 5.11 -0.91
C ASN A 14 32.54 5.52 0.34
N GLU A 15 32.27 6.70 0.89
CA GLU A 15 32.86 7.15 2.15
C GLU A 15 32.58 6.14 3.27
N LYS A 16 31.32 5.76 3.47
CA LYS A 16 30.93 4.77 4.50
C LYS A 16 31.54 3.38 4.27
N ARG A 17 31.67 2.98 3.00
CA ARG A 17 32.31 1.71 2.63
C ARG A 17 33.81 1.71 2.92
N LEU A 18 34.47 2.85 2.80
CA LEU A 18 35.92 2.99 2.99
C LEU A 18 36.30 3.27 4.45
N SER A 19 35.45 3.99 5.20
CA SER A 19 35.69 4.34 6.60
C SER A 19 35.25 3.25 7.59
N GLY A 20 34.34 2.37 7.18
CA GLY A 20 33.80 1.31 8.03
C GLY A 20 34.44 -0.06 7.81
N ASP A 21 34.42 -0.89 8.85
CA ASP A 21 34.70 -2.32 8.70
C ASP A 21 33.76 -2.95 7.69
N LYS A 22 34.29 -3.85 6.86
CA LYS A 22 33.50 -4.62 5.90
C LYS A 22 32.51 -5.51 6.65
N ARG A 23 31.23 -5.13 6.64
CA ARG A 23 30.13 -5.86 7.27
C ARG A 23 29.25 -6.53 6.23
N THR A 24 28.79 -7.73 6.56
CA THR A 24 27.76 -8.44 5.82
C THR A 24 26.39 -7.78 6.00
N PRO A 25 25.43 -8.05 5.10
CA PRO A 25 24.07 -7.50 5.21
C PRO A 25 23.37 -7.85 6.53
N VAL A 26 23.61 -9.05 7.03
CA VAL A 26 23.08 -9.54 8.32
C VAL A 26 23.68 -8.71 9.46
N GLU A 27 25.00 -8.56 9.52
CA GLU A 27 25.68 -7.81 10.58
C GLU A 27 25.25 -6.35 10.63
N ILE A 28 24.98 -5.73 9.47
CA ILE A 28 24.47 -4.36 9.41
C ILE A 28 23.12 -4.26 10.12
N ILE A 29 22.15 -5.09 9.74
CA ILE A 29 20.80 -4.98 10.31
C ILE A 29 20.73 -5.50 11.76
N THR A 30 21.56 -6.48 12.14
CA THR A 30 21.73 -6.90 13.53
C THR A 30 22.19 -5.73 14.40
N LYS A 31 23.21 -4.98 13.97
CA LYS A 31 23.71 -3.80 14.70
C LYS A 31 22.69 -2.66 14.76
N MET A 32 21.72 -2.64 13.85
CA MET A 32 20.62 -1.67 13.89
C MET A 32 19.45 -2.13 14.76
N GLY A 33 19.49 -3.35 15.32
CA GLY A 33 18.50 -3.86 16.27
C GLY A 33 17.43 -4.76 15.67
N VAL A 34 17.65 -5.31 14.46
CA VAL A 34 16.70 -6.26 13.85
C VAL A 34 16.83 -7.65 14.49
N PHE A 35 15.73 -8.16 15.02
CA PHE A 35 15.63 -9.52 15.55
C PHE A 35 15.57 -10.55 14.42
N ASP A 36 16.22 -11.71 14.60
CA ASP A 36 16.33 -12.78 13.60
C ASP A 36 16.89 -12.30 12.25
N ALA A 37 17.86 -11.38 12.31
CA ALA A 37 18.48 -10.75 11.15
C ALA A 37 18.96 -11.73 10.07
N ARG A 38 19.37 -12.94 10.46
CA ARG A 38 19.82 -13.98 9.53
C ARG A 38 18.72 -14.40 8.55
N ASP A 39 17.50 -14.55 9.05
CA ASP A 39 16.36 -15.03 8.26
C ASP A 39 15.69 -13.88 7.47
N LYS A 40 15.87 -12.65 7.94
CA LYS A 40 15.23 -11.43 7.41
C LYS A 40 16.14 -10.57 6.53
N ALA A 41 17.38 -10.99 6.26
CA ALA A 41 18.39 -10.17 5.57
C ALA A 41 17.97 -9.71 4.16
N SER A 42 17.07 -10.45 3.52
CA SER A 42 16.55 -10.19 2.18
C SER A 42 15.21 -9.44 2.16
N ASP A 43 14.66 -9.11 3.32
CA ASP A 43 13.47 -8.27 3.42
C ASP A 43 13.83 -6.81 3.12
N MET A 44 12.79 -5.99 2.98
CA MET A 44 12.91 -4.59 2.55
C MET A 44 12.63 -3.59 3.66
N ALA A 45 12.07 -4.05 4.79
CA ALA A 45 11.88 -3.24 5.98
C ALA A 45 11.79 -4.16 7.20
N TRP A 46 12.08 -3.61 8.38
CA TRP A 46 12.11 -4.35 9.63
C TRP A 46 11.60 -3.48 10.77
N LEU A 47 10.92 -4.13 11.72
CA LEU A 47 10.76 -3.60 13.07
C LEU A 47 12.00 -3.99 13.88
N ALA A 48 12.64 -3.01 14.50
CA ALA A 48 13.81 -3.17 15.34
C ALA A 48 13.49 -2.88 16.81
N SER A 49 14.47 -3.14 17.68
CA SER A 49 14.38 -2.81 19.11
C SER A 49 13.94 -1.37 19.36
N GLY A 50 13.04 -1.18 20.32
CA GLY A 50 12.51 0.14 20.69
C GLY A 50 11.52 0.71 19.66
N ASP A 51 10.77 -0.15 18.98
CA ASP A 51 9.78 0.19 17.92
C ASP A 51 10.34 0.97 16.72
N ASN A 52 11.67 1.04 16.61
CA ASN A 52 12.35 1.66 15.48
C ASN A 52 12.03 0.92 14.19
N ILE A 53 11.79 1.67 13.11
CA ILE A 53 11.54 1.12 11.79
C ILE A 53 12.78 1.34 10.93
N ILE A 54 13.25 0.25 10.32
CA ILE A 54 14.39 0.28 9.40
C ILE A 54 13.89 -0.07 8.01
N VAL A 55 14.27 0.71 7.01
CA VAL A 55 13.92 0.49 5.62
C VAL A 55 15.17 0.35 4.76
N THR A 56 15.13 -0.51 3.75
CA THR A 56 16.14 -0.45 2.68
C THR A 56 15.84 0.72 1.74
N ILE A 57 16.88 1.33 1.18
CA ILE A 57 16.75 2.36 0.14
C ILE A 57 17.72 2.00 -0.97
N TRP A 58 17.18 1.74 -2.16
CA TRP A 58 17.99 1.58 -3.37
C TRP A 58 18.52 2.94 -3.79
N ALA A 59 19.84 3.09 -3.77
CA ALA A 59 20.51 4.35 -4.07
C ALA A 59 20.23 4.83 -5.51
N GLU A 60 19.94 3.90 -6.42
CA GLU A 60 19.52 4.14 -7.79
C GLU A 60 18.19 4.92 -7.89
N LEU A 61 17.33 4.83 -6.86
CA LEU A 61 16.04 5.52 -6.78
C LEU A 61 16.09 6.83 -5.98
N VAL A 62 17.24 7.16 -5.37
CA VAL A 62 17.38 8.40 -4.60
C VAL A 62 17.58 9.57 -5.56
N SER A 63 16.73 10.58 -5.41
CA SER A 63 16.83 11.87 -6.09
C SER A 63 17.48 12.90 -5.16
N VAL A 64 18.28 13.79 -5.76
CA VAL A 64 18.91 14.92 -5.06
C VAL A 64 18.21 16.17 -5.56
N GLY A 65 17.38 16.77 -4.71
CA GLY A 65 16.64 17.99 -4.99
C GLY A 65 17.40 19.25 -4.58
N GLU A 66 16.67 20.35 -4.53
CA GLU A 66 17.19 21.67 -4.17
C GLU A 66 17.98 21.67 -2.85
N GLY A 67 19.13 22.35 -2.87
CA GLY A 67 20.03 22.46 -1.71
C GLY A 67 20.76 21.15 -1.38
N GLY A 68 20.75 20.16 -2.28
CA GLY A 68 21.42 18.87 -2.06
C GLY A 68 20.62 17.93 -1.15
N ARG A 69 19.35 18.22 -0.89
CA ARG A 69 18.48 17.39 -0.06
C ARG A 69 18.04 16.14 -0.80
N TRP A 70 17.98 15.02 -0.10
CA TRP A 70 17.67 13.74 -0.73
C TRP A 70 16.24 13.33 -0.46
N PHE A 71 15.63 12.75 -1.47
CA PHE A 71 14.34 12.13 -1.34
C PHE A 71 14.25 10.88 -2.19
N LEU A 72 13.30 10.03 -1.85
CA LEU A 72 12.94 8.82 -2.56
C LEU A 72 11.43 8.85 -2.76
N LEU A 73 11.00 8.48 -3.95
CA LEU A 73 9.60 8.25 -4.26
C LEU A 73 9.36 6.74 -4.33
N GLU A 74 8.60 6.21 -3.37
CA GLU A 74 8.33 4.79 -3.20
C GLU A 74 6.91 4.48 -3.70
N SER A 75 6.77 3.40 -4.46
CA SER A 75 5.47 2.95 -4.96
C SER A 75 4.62 2.35 -3.84
N LEU A 76 3.34 2.73 -3.81
CA LEU A 76 2.33 2.07 -2.97
C LEU A 76 1.63 0.91 -3.69
N ASP A 77 2.07 0.57 -4.92
CA ASP A 77 1.60 -0.61 -5.65
C ASP A 77 2.44 -1.85 -5.26
N PRO A 78 1.86 -2.81 -4.51
CA PRO A 78 2.58 -4.01 -4.15
C PRO A 78 2.62 -5.05 -5.27
N LEU A 79 1.78 -4.94 -6.29
CA LEU A 79 1.56 -5.97 -7.31
C LEU A 79 2.52 -5.85 -8.48
N HIS A 80 2.90 -4.62 -8.85
CA HIS A 80 3.70 -4.38 -10.04
C HIS A 80 5.15 -3.99 -9.72
N ARG A 81 6.08 -4.50 -10.52
CA ARG A 81 7.52 -4.15 -10.44
C ARG A 81 7.82 -2.87 -11.22
N ILE A 82 9.01 -2.31 -11.00
CA ILE A 82 9.55 -1.19 -11.80
C ILE A 82 9.62 -1.63 -13.26
N GLY A 83 9.13 -0.81 -14.19
CA GLY A 83 9.07 -1.14 -15.62
C GLY A 83 7.87 -2.02 -16.01
N GLY A 84 6.98 -2.36 -15.06
CA GLY A 84 5.75 -3.09 -15.31
C GLY A 84 5.87 -4.62 -15.24
N GLY A 85 4.72 -5.28 -15.21
CA GLY A 85 4.61 -6.73 -14.98
C GLY A 85 4.40 -7.08 -13.51
N GLU A 86 3.88 -8.28 -13.26
CA GLU A 86 3.51 -8.74 -11.93
C GLU A 86 4.73 -9.17 -11.09
N ARG A 87 4.63 -8.94 -9.78
CA ARG A 87 5.54 -9.46 -8.77
C ARG A 87 5.15 -10.87 -8.36
N THR A 88 6.15 -11.62 -7.88
CA THR A 88 5.90 -12.91 -7.21
C THR A 88 5.23 -12.71 -5.85
N ASP A 89 4.51 -13.72 -5.35
CA ASP A 89 3.82 -13.65 -4.05
C ASP A 89 4.74 -13.22 -2.89
N LEU A 90 5.96 -13.77 -2.85
CA LEU A 90 6.95 -13.40 -1.84
C LEU A 90 7.33 -11.91 -1.92
N ARG A 91 7.47 -11.37 -3.15
CA ARG A 91 7.76 -9.96 -3.37
C ARG A 91 6.57 -9.08 -3.02
N ILE A 92 5.35 -9.49 -3.40
CA ILE A 92 4.11 -8.81 -3.00
C ILE A 92 4.03 -8.70 -1.48
N GLN A 93 4.26 -9.80 -0.75
CA GLN A 93 4.21 -9.79 0.71
C GLN A 93 5.25 -8.84 1.30
N ARG A 94 6.51 -8.92 0.86
CA ARG A 94 7.58 -8.03 1.32
C ARG A 94 7.28 -6.55 1.04
N THR A 95 6.69 -6.24 -0.11
CA THR A 95 6.30 -4.87 -0.43
C THR A 95 5.15 -4.40 0.46
N LYS A 96 4.15 -5.25 0.72
CA LYS A 96 3.07 -4.94 1.66
C LYS A 96 3.60 -4.68 3.07
N ASP A 97 4.49 -5.54 3.57
CA ASP A 97 5.09 -5.38 4.91
C ASP A 97 5.88 -4.08 5.01
N ARG A 98 6.64 -3.74 3.97
CA ARG A 98 7.36 -2.46 3.87
C ARG A 98 6.42 -1.26 3.88
N ILE A 99 5.40 -1.25 3.03
CA ILE A 99 4.39 -0.18 2.97
C ILE A 99 3.71 -0.01 4.34
N GLN A 100 3.35 -1.12 4.99
CA GLN A 100 2.71 -1.11 6.30
C GLN A 100 3.63 -0.51 7.38
N LEU A 101 4.93 -0.85 7.37
CA LEU A 101 5.89 -0.27 8.30
C LEU A 101 6.11 1.23 8.02
N ILE A 102 6.22 1.65 6.76
CA ILE A 102 6.32 3.08 6.42
C ILE A 102 5.06 3.83 6.90
N LYS A 103 3.87 3.25 6.71
CA LYS A 103 2.61 3.83 7.18
C LYS A 103 2.56 3.90 8.72
N ARG A 104 3.03 2.86 9.41
CA ARG A 104 3.15 2.87 10.88
C ARG A 104 4.11 3.96 11.36
N ALA A 105 5.19 4.23 10.63
CA ALA A 105 6.10 5.33 10.97
C ALA A 105 5.39 6.69 10.85
N LEU A 106 4.66 6.91 9.74
CA LEU A 106 3.85 8.10 9.52
C LEU A 106 2.78 8.28 10.62
N ASP A 107 2.02 7.24 10.94
CA ASP A 107 0.92 7.29 11.92
C ASP A 107 1.41 7.59 13.34
N ALA A 108 2.65 7.22 13.64
CA ALA A 108 3.30 7.51 14.92
C ALA A 108 4.15 8.80 14.89
N ASP A 109 4.11 9.57 13.78
CA ASP A 109 4.94 10.75 13.54
C ASP A 109 6.44 10.53 13.84
N GLN A 110 6.94 9.32 13.55
CA GLN A 110 8.33 8.94 13.75
C GLN A 110 9.07 8.84 12.42
N GLY A 111 10.38 9.07 12.48
CA GLY A 111 11.23 8.78 11.34
C GLY A 111 11.49 7.28 11.18
N VAL A 112 12.13 6.95 10.06
CA VAL A 112 12.66 5.64 9.75
C VAL A 112 14.16 5.74 9.59
N ARG A 113 14.87 4.72 10.07
CA ARG A 113 16.29 4.56 9.80
C ARG A 113 16.44 3.87 8.45
N ALA A 114 17.43 4.27 7.66
CA ALA A 114 17.63 3.69 6.34
C ALA A 114 18.90 2.84 6.27
N VAL A 115 18.87 1.87 5.37
CA VAL A 115 20.05 1.18 4.87
C VAL A 115 20.14 1.44 3.37
N LEU A 116 21.14 2.20 2.96
CA LEU A 116 21.41 2.47 1.55
C LEU A 116 22.06 1.24 0.92
N GLN A 117 21.59 0.88 -0.27
CA GLN A 117 22.10 -0.27 -1.01
C GLN A 117 22.14 0.00 -2.51
N THR A 118 23.08 -0.65 -3.19
CA THR A 118 23.20 -0.67 -4.65
C THR A 118 23.06 -2.09 -5.17
N ASN A 119 22.63 -2.25 -6.41
CA ASN A 119 22.44 -3.55 -7.05
C ASN A 119 23.40 -3.75 -8.22
N ARG A 120 23.68 -5.01 -8.58
CA ARG A 120 24.60 -5.34 -9.68
C ARG A 120 24.03 -5.20 -11.09
N VAL A 121 22.71 -5.07 -11.21
CA VAL A 121 22.00 -4.89 -12.48
C VAL A 121 21.22 -3.58 -12.43
N ALA A 122 20.72 -3.13 -13.59
CA ALA A 122 19.88 -1.94 -13.66
C ALA A 122 18.68 -2.07 -12.72
N ILE A 123 18.22 -0.94 -12.16
CA ILE A 123 17.20 -0.99 -11.11
C ILE A 123 15.86 -1.58 -11.61
N ALA A 124 15.54 -1.38 -12.89
CA ALA A 124 14.37 -1.96 -13.54
C ALA A 124 14.41 -3.50 -13.59
N ASP A 125 15.60 -4.10 -13.59
CA ASP A 125 15.80 -5.55 -13.71
C ASP A 125 16.01 -6.24 -12.35
N LEU A 126 15.95 -5.48 -11.24
CA LEU A 126 16.21 -5.96 -9.88
C LEU A 126 15.39 -7.20 -9.49
N GLU A 127 14.15 -7.28 -9.96
CA GLU A 127 13.22 -8.34 -9.60
C GLU A 127 13.15 -9.49 -10.62
N THR A 128 13.77 -9.32 -11.79
CA THR A 128 13.66 -10.25 -12.94
C THR A 128 14.96 -10.94 -13.28
N ASP A 129 16.09 -10.28 -13.08
CA ASP A 129 17.40 -10.82 -13.41
C ASP A 129 17.92 -11.73 -12.29
N LYS A 130 18.33 -12.95 -12.65
CA LYS A 130 18.96 -13.91 -11.73
C LYS A 130 20.33 -13.44 -11.23
N ALA A 131 20.97 -12.51 -11.94
CA ALA A 131 22.19 -11.83 -11.53
C ALA A 131 21.92 -10.66 -10.58
N ALA A 132 20.66 -10.27 -10.34
CA ALA A 132 20.30 -9.24 -9.38
C ALA A 132 20.73 -9.65 -7.97
N ARG A 133 21.83 -9.04 -7.53
CA ARG A 133 22.43 -9.24 -6.22
C ARG A 133 22.90 -7.90 -5.73
N MET A 134 22.61 -7.64 -4.47
CA MET A 134 23.10 -6.46 -3.79
C MET A 134 24.63 -6.38 -3.88
N SER A 135 25.12 -5.22 -4.30
CA SER A 135 26.54 -4.93 -4.46
C SER A 135 27.12 -4.35 -3.17
N VAL A 136 26.52 -3.26 -2.68
CA VAL A 136 26.92 -2.56 -1.45
C VAL A 136 25.69 -2.37 -0.56
N ARG A 137 25.90 -2.40 0.75
CA ARG A 137 24.91 -2.05 1.77
C ARG A 137 25.60 -1.28 2.88
N VAL A 138 25.12 -0.09 3.22
CA VAL A 138 25.65 0.73 4.31
C VAL A 138 24.50 1.35 5.12
N PRO A 139 24.61 1.42 6.46
CA PRO A 139 23.61 2.12 7.25
C PRO A 139 23.65 3.61 6.94
N ASP A 140 22.48 4.25 6.81
CA ASP A 140 22.38 5.69 6.82
C ASP A 140 22.26 6.19 8.26
N GLU A 141 22.93 7.30 8.57
CA GLU A 141 22.93 7.89 9.91
C GLU A 141 21.94 9.03 10.03
N GLN A 142 21.53 9.60 8.88
CA GLN A 142 20.45 10.57 8.88
C GLN A 142 19.11 9.83 8.87
N GLU A 143 18.20 10.35 9.70
CA GLU A 143 16.80 9.92 9.71
C GLU A 143 16.15 10.22 8.35
N TRP A 144 15.25 9.33 7.94
CA TRP A 144 14.32 9.55 6.85
C TRP A 144 12.91 9.68 7.41
N HIS A 145 12.02 10.40 6.75
CA HIS A 145 10.63 10.54 7.19
C HIS A 145 9.69 10.67 6.00
N VAL A 146 8.41 10.36 6.22
CA VAL A 146 7.37 10.56 5.21
C VAL A 146 7.05 12.04 5.12
N ALA A 147 7.32 12.66 3.97
CA ALA A 147 6.97 14.04 3.67
C ALA A 147 5.58 14.16 3.01
N VAL A 148 5.23 13.18 2.17
CA VAL A 148 3.93 13.11 1.48
C VAL A 148 3.49 11.66 1.43
N TRP A 149 2.23 11.40 1.79
CA TRP A 149 1.57 10.11 1.65
C TRP A 149 0.37 10.24 0.71
N SER A 150 0.52 9.74 -0.52
CA SER A 150 -0.45 9.93 -1.60
C SER A 150 -0.95 8.60 -2.16
N PRO A 151 -1.87 7.91 -1.46
CA PRO A 151 -2.47 6.66 -1.93
C PRO A 151 -3.18 6.83 -3.27
N GLU A 152 -3.82 7.98 -3.50
CA GLU A 152 -4.49 8.33 -4.76
C GLU A 152 -3.51 8.41 -5.93
N GLN A 153 -2.29 8.87 -5.68
CA GLN A 153 -1.22 8.91 -6.66
C GLN A 153 -0.30 7.69 -6.59
N ARG A 154 -0.68 6.67 -5.79
CA ARG A 154 0.05 5.42 -5.55
C ARG A 154 1.50 5.59 -5.17
N HIS A 155 1.85 6.62 -4.42
CA HIS A 155 3.22 6.79 -3.96
C HIS A 155 3.33 7.45 -2.59
N VAL A 156 4.51 7.33 -2.00
CA VAL A 156 4.94 8.04 -0.81
C VAL A 156 6.28 8.71 -1.08
N VAL A 157 6.44 9.94 -0.60
CA VAL A 157 7.70 10.69 -0.66
C VAL A 157 8.40 10.55 0.69
N LEU A 158 9.56 9.90 0.67
CA LEU A 158 10.46 9.80 1.81
C LEU A 158 11.57 10.85 1.66
N VAL A 159 11.82 11.63 2.70
CA VAL A 159 12.82 12.69 2.73
C VAL A 159 13.88 12.36 3.78
N ARG A 160 15.14 12.60 3.44
CA ARG A 160 16.29 12.45 4.33
C ARG A 160 16.62 13.75 5.06
N GLY A 161 16.88 13.68 6.36
CA GLY A 161 17.35 14.80 7.16
C GLY A 161 16.20 15.57 7.84
N PRO A 162 16.35 16.89 8.07
CA PRO A 162 15.37 17.68 8.81
C PRO A 162 13.96 17.65 8.21
N ARG A 163 12.95 17.65 9.08
CA ARG A 163 11.52 17.68 8.71
C ARG A 163 11.10 19.04 8.14
N GLY A 164 9.98 19.06 7.43
CA GLY A 164 9.34 20.28 6.90
C GLY A 164 9.77 20.67 5.49
N TRP A 165 10.60 19.86 4.83
CA TRP A 165 10.87 19.99 3.40
C TRP A 165 10.10 18.99 2.58
N VAL A 166 9.59 19.44 1.43
CA VAL A 166 8.97 18.62 0.40
C VAL A 166 9.63 18.98 -0.94
N PRO A 167 10.01 17.99 -1.77
CA PRO A 167 10.47 18.25 -3.14
C PRO A 167 9.40 18.97 -3.96
N ASN A 168 9.82 19.75 -4.96
CA ASN A 168 8.86 20.41 -5.85
C ASN A 168 8.24 19.42 -6.85
N GLU A 169 7.18 19.86 -7.53
CA GLU A 169 6.43 18.99 -8.46
C GLU A 169 7.30 18.41 -9.58
N ALA A 170 8.21 19.20 -10.16
CA ALA A 170 9.07 18.71 -11.23
C ALA A 170 10.05 17.63 -10.74
N GLU A 171 10.57 17.79 -9.53
CA GLU A 171 11.41 16.79 -8.85
C GLU A 171 10.63 15.50 -8.57
N ILE A 172 9.38 15.62 -8.10
CA ILE A 172 8.47 14.50 -7.86
C ILE A 172 8.19 13.75 -9.16
N GLN A 173 7.85 14.44 -10.25
CA GLN A 173 7.57 13.80 -11.54
C GLN A 173 8.79 13.07 -12.12
N ALA A 174 9.98 13.66 -12.00
CA ALA A 174 11.22 13.00 -12.43
C ALA A 174 11.52 11.74 -11.60
N ALA A 175 11.30 11.78 -10.28
CA ALA A 175 11.47 10.63 -9.40
C ALA A 175 10.41 9.54 -9.68
N ARG A 176 9.17 9.94 -9.97
CA ARG A 176 8.06 9.06 -10.33
C ARG A 176 8.35 8.24 -11.58
N ALA A 177 8.82 8.89 -12.64
CA ALA A 177 9.21 8.23 -13.89
C ALA A 177 10.34 7.21 -13.64
N ARG A 178 11.34 7.57 -12.82
CA ARG A 178 12.45 6.68 -12.44
C ARG A 178 11.98 5.46 -11.64
N ALA A 179 11.04 5.66 -10.72
CA ALA A 179 10.46 4.59 -9.91
C ALA A 179 9.49 3.69 -10.69
N GLY A 180 9.22 4.00 -11.97
CA GLY A 180 8.27 3.25 -12.79
C GLY A 180 6.84 3.32 -12.26
N ILE A 181 6.52 4.38 -11.52
CA ILE A 181 5.19 4.59 -10.96
C ILE A 181 4.33 5.17 -12.07
N VAL A 182 3.62 4.27 -12.74
CA VAL A 182 2.65 4.65 -13.75
C VAL A 182 1.56 5.47 -13.06
N ASP A 183 1.11 6.54 -13.71
CA ASP A 183 -0.14 7.16 -13.32
C ASP A 183 -1.22 6.07 -13.23
N ALA A 184 -2.16 6.22 -12.30
CA ALA A 184 -3.43 5.57 -12.53
C ALA A 184 -3.81 5.97 -13.96
N ALA A 185 -4.08 4.97 -14.83
CA ALA A 185 -4.50 5.25 -16.20
C ALA A 185 -5.47 6.43 -16.12
N PRO A 186 -5.28 7.50 -16.93
CA PRO A 186 -6.16 8.66 -16.86
C PRO A 186 -7.56 8.11 -16.81
N ASP A 187 -8.32 8.49 -15.76
CA ASP A 187 -9.69 8.02 -15.54
C ASP A 187 -10.29 7.81 -16.91
N ALA A 188 -10.54 6.54 -17.28
CA ALA A 188 -10.99 6.20 -18.62
C ALA A 188 -12.07 7.21 -18.96
N ALA A 189 -11.74 8.11 -19.91
CA ALA A 189 -12.23 9.49 -19.97
C ALA A 189 -13.55 9.60 -19.26
N ALA A 190 -13.56 10.20 -18.05
CA ALA A 190 -14.70 10.25 -17.12
C ALA A 190 -15.94 9.82 -17.87
N ILE A 191 -16.25 8.51 -17.82
CA ILE A 191 -17.49 8.06 -18.43
C ILE A 191 -18.46 9.01 -17.76
N ALA A 192 -19.15 9.82 -18.57
CA ALA A 192 -20.34 10.47 -18.11
C ALA A 192 -21.26 9.29 -17.80
N VAL A 193 -21.07 8.70 -16.63
CA VAL A 193 -21.97 7.73 -16.06
C VAL A 193 -23.09 8.65 -15.61
N GLY A 194 -23.97 8.95 -16.55
CA GLY A 194 -25.30 9.38 -16.20
C GLY A 194 -25.81 8.38 -15.17
N GLY A 195 -25.94 8.82 -13.92
CA GLY A 195 -26.64 8.14 -12.83
C GLY A 195 -26.56 6.61 -12.78
N GLY A 196 -25.36 6.02 -12.86
CA GLY A 196 -25.13 4.57 -12.79
C GLY A 196 -24.45 4.17 -11.49
N ASP A 197 -25.22 3.53 -10.62
CA ASP A 197 -25.08 3.39 -9.16
C ASP A 197 -23.74 2.80 -8.63
N LEU A 198 -23.09 3.52 -7.71
CA LEU A 198 -21.93 3.06 -6.91
C LEU A 198 -22.19 1.69 -6.26
N GLN A 199 -23.45 1.38 -5.98
CA GLN A 199 -23.85 0.10 -5.42
C GLN A 199 -23.57 -1.09 -6.37
N SER A 200 -23.79 -0.93 -7.67
CA SER A 200 -23.54 -1.98 -8.66
C SER A 200 -22.05 -2.31 -8.76
N ALA A 201 -21.22 -1.27 -8.81
CA ALA A 201 -19.77 -1.46 -8.87
C ALA A 201 -19.20 -2.02 -7.54
N ALA A 202 -19.79 -1.68 -6.40
CA ALA A 202 -19.47 -2.28 -5.11
C ALA A 202 -19.83 -3.78 -5.08
N LEU A 203 -20.96 -4.16 -5.66
CA LEU A 203 -21.40 -5.54 -5.76
C LEU A 203 -20.49 -6.36 -6.68
N ASP A 204 -20.08 -5.82 -7.82
CA ASP A 204 -19.15 -6.48 -8.74
C ASP A 204 -17.80 -6.76 -8.07
N HIS A 205 -17.32 -5.81 -7.25
CA HIS A 205 -16.10 -5.98 -6.46
C HIS A 205 -16.21 -7.14 -5.46
N LEU A 206 -17.30 -7.18 -4.70
CA LEU A 206 -17.55 -8.25 -3.72
C LEU A 206 -17.73 -9.61 -4.40
N THR A 207 -18.41 -9.65 -5.55
CA THR A 207 -18.62 -10.88 -6.32
C THR A 207 -17.28 -11.48 -6.74
N ARG A 208 -16.36 -10.66 -7.27
CA ARG A 208 -14.99 -11.10 -7.62
C ARG A 208 -14.20 -11.55 -6.38
N HIS A 209 -14.30 -10.82 -5.28
CA HIS A 209 -13.63 -11.17 -4.03
C HIS A 209 -14.05 -12.56 -3.52
N PHE A 210 -15.34 -12.81 -3.35
CA PHE A 210 -15.86 -14.09 -2.83
C PHE A 210 -15.64 -15.25 -3.82
N ALA A 211 -15.70 -15.00 -5.12
CA ALA A 211 -15.36 -15.99 -6.14
C ALA A 211 -13.91 -16.47 -6.01
N GLY A 212 -12.97 -15.59 -5.63
CA GLY A 212 -11.57 -15.94 -5.35
C GLY A 212 -11.40 -16.96 -4.22
N TYR A 213 -12.34 -17.02 -3.28
CA TYR A 213 -12.38 -18.03 -2.21
C TYR A 213 -13.27 -19.23 -2.55
N GLY A 214 -13.82 -19.30 -3.76
CA GLY A 214 -14.68 -20.38 -4.22
C GLY A 214 -16.11 -20.31 -3.69
N TYR A 215 -16.56 -19.13 -3.26
CA TYR A 215 -17.95 -18.86 -2.87
C TYR A 215 -18.71 -18.20 -4.01
N LYS A 216 -20.03 -18.43 -4.07
CA LYS A 216 -20.92 -17.79 -5.06
C LYS A 216 -21.62 -16.61 -4.40
N THR A 217 -21.60 -15.44 -5.05
CA THR A 217 -22.42 -14.29 -4.63
C THR A 217 -23.60 -14.16 -5.59
N GLU A 218 -24.82 -14.15 -5.06
CA GLU A 218 -26.05 -14.08 -5.84
C GLU A 218 -26.90 -12.89 -5.39
N MET A 219 -27.36 -12.10 -6.36
CA MET A 219 -28.43 -11.13 -6.14
C MET A 219 -29.75 -11.86 -5.91
N LEU A 220 -30.60 -11.31 -5.06
CA LEU A 220 -31.95 -11.84 -4.92
C LEU A 220 -32.79 -11.47 -6.14
N ASP A 221 -33.42 -12.47 -6.76
CA ASP A 221 -34.35 -12.27 -7.87
C ASP A 221 -35.59 -11.45 -7.47
N THR A 222 -35.88 -11.41 -6.18
CA THR A 222 -36.94 -10.57 -5.58
C THR A 222 -36.32 -9.58 -4.61
N PRO A 223 -36.58 -8.26 -4.75
CA PRO A 223 -36.08 -7.26 -3.82
C PRO A 223 -36.47 -7.61 -2.38
N ASN A 224 -35.47 -7.82 -1.53
CA ASN A 224 -35.68 -8.02 -0.09
C ASN A 224 -35.37 -6.71 0.63
N PRO A 225 -36.26 -6.22 1.51
CA PRO A 225 -36.04 -4.94 2.19
C PRO A 225 -34.87 -4.96 3.18
N GLY A 226 -34.34 -6.14 3.54
CA GLY A 226 -33.29 -6.30 4.55
C GLY A 226 -31.87 -6.51 4.03
N TYR A 227 -31.70 -6.97 2.79
CA TYR A 227 -30.40 -7.26 2.17
C TYR A 227 -30.51 -7.46 0.65
N ALA A 228 -29.42 -7.23 -0.07
CA ALA A 228 -29.39 -7.22 -1.53
C ALA A 228 -28.81 -8.50 -2.16
N ALA A 229 -27.89 -9.18 -1.46
CA ALA A 229 -27.20 -10.35 -2.01
C ALA A 229 -26.93 -11.44 -0.96
N GLU A 230 -26.73 -12.67 -1.41
CA GLU A 230 -26.31 -13.80 -0.59
C GLU A 230 -24.97 -14.35 -1.03
N VAL A 231 -24.11 -14.71 -0.07
CA VAL A 231 -22.88 -15.46 -0.33
C VAL A 231 -23.11 -16.91 0.06
N ARG A 232 -22.90 -17.85 -0.86
CA ARG A 232 -23.16 -19.28 -0.69
C ARG A 232 -21.90 -20.10 -0.87
N ASP A 233 -21.84 -21.22 -0.13
CA ASP A 233 -20.80 -22.23 -0.35
C ASP A 233 -21.07 -23.08 -1.60
N LYS A 234 -20.13 -23.96 -1.94
CA LYS A 234 -20.24 -24.88 -3.09
C LYS A 234 -21.41 -25.86 -2.99
N LYS A 235 -22.00 -26.03 -1.81
CA LYS A 235 -23.16 -26.89 -1.54
C LYS A 235 -24.48 -26.10 -1.56
N GLY A 236 -24.43 -24.79 -1.85
CA GLY A 236 -25.59 -23.91 -1.91
C GLY A 236 -26.06 -23.37 -0.56
N LYS A 237 -25.32 -23.60 0.53
CA LYS A 237 -25.67 -23.08 1.86
C LYS A 237 -25.33 -21.59 1.92
N THR A 238 -26.31 -20.76 2.29
CA THR A 238 -26.09 -19.34 2.57
C THR A 238 -25.18 -19.17 3.78
N LEU A 239 -24.06 -18.48 3.56
CA LEU A 239 -23.06 -18.13 4.58
C LEU A 239 -23.31 -16.72 5.10
N LEU A 240 -23.52 -15.76 4.19
CA LEU A 240 -23.72 -14.34 4.48
C LEU A 240 -24.92 -13.79 3.70
N LYS A 241 -25.60 -12.81 4.31
CA LYS A 241 -26.64 -11.97 3.68
C LYS A 241 -26.14 -10.53 3.70
N LEU A 242 -25.95 -9.92 2.55
CA LEU A 242 -25.21 -8.68 2.39
C LEU A 242 -26.13 -7.49 2.10
N VAL A 243 -25.98 -6.44 2.90
CA VAL A 243 -26.27 -5.08 2.48
C VAL A 243 -24.98 -4.47 1.97
N VAL A 244 -24.98 -3.95 0.73
CA VAL A 244 -23.78 -3.43 0.08
C VAL A 244 -23.90 -1.92 -0.05
N LYS A 245 -22.90 -1.19 0.44
CA LYS A 245 -22.80 0.26 0.29
C LYS A 245 -21.46 0.61 -0.33
N GLY A 246 -21.51 1.29 -1.46
CA GLY A 246 -20.33 1.80 -2.15
C GLY A 246 -20.04 3.24 -1.77
N THR A 247 -18.78 3.56 -1.50
CA THR A 247 -18.31 4.94 -1.33
C THR A 247 -17.25 5.27 -2.37
N ALA A 248 -17.16 6.54 -2.76
CA ALA A 248 -16.12 7.05 -3.66
C ALA A 248 -15.62 8.41 -3.15
N THR A 249 -14.52 8.90 -3.73
CA THR A 249 -13.99 10.24 -3.44
C THR A 249 -15.09 11.29 -3.65
N GLY A 250 -15.45 12.03 -2.59
CA GLY A 250 -16.53 13.03 -2.59
C GLY A 250 -17.94 12.49 -2.30
N ALA A 251 -18.13 11.16 -2.24
CA ALA A 251 -19.40 10.50 -1.91
C ALA A 251 -19.16 9.41 -0.85
N THR A 252 -19.03 9.84 0.41
CA THR A 252 -18.66 8.97 1.55
C THR A 252 -19.82 8.61 2.46
N GLY A 253 -20.94 9.33 2.38
CA GLY A 253 -22.12 9.13 3.22
C GLY A 253 -23.10 8.11 2.65
N TYR A 254 -23.64 7.24 3.48
CA TYR A 254 -24.74 6.34 3.13
C TYR A 254 -25.66 6.11 4.35
N ALA A 255 -26.90 5.70 4.07
CA ALA A 255 -27.87 5.35 5.10
C ALA A 255 -28.30 3.89 4.96
N LEU A 256 -28.69 3.32 6.10
CA LEU A 256 -29.43 2.07 6.15
C LEU A 256 -30.92 2.37 6.30
N THR A 257 -31.75 1.55 5.65
CA THR A 257 -33.20 1.58 5.87
C THR A 257 -33.55 1.06 7.27
N ALA A 258 -34.76 1.34 7.73
CA ALA A 258 -35.26 0.81 9.00
C ALA A 258 -35.28 -0.74 8.97
N GLU A 259 -35.62 -1.32 7.82
CA GLU A 259 -35.66 -2.76 7.60
C GLU A 259 -34.26 -3.38 7.58
N GLU A 260 -33.28 -2.76 6.92
CA GLU A 260 -31.87 -3.19 6.94
C GLU A 260 -31.35 -3.23 8.38
N ARG A 261 -31.62 -2.18 9.19
CA ARG A 261 -31.26 -2.14 10.61
C ARG A 261 -31.99 -3.20 11.44
N ALA A 262 -33.28 -3.43 11.19
CA ALA A 262 -34.05 -4.46 11.88
C ALA A 262 -33.51 -5.87 11.59
N PHE A 263 -33.09 -6.13 10.34
CA PHE A 263 -32.46 -7.39 9.96
C PHE A 263 -31.08 -7.57 10.61
N ALA A 264 -30.27 -6.51 10.63
CA ALA A 264 -28.96 -6.53 11.28
C ALA A 264 -29.04 -7.00 12.75
N ARG A 265 -30.09 -6.60 13.47
CA ARG A 265 -30.31 -6.95 14.88
C ARG A 265 -30.77 -8.39 15.12
N ARG A 266 -31.36 -9.06 14.11
CA ARG A 266 -32.01 -10.37 14.29
C ARG A 266 -31.34 -11.54 13.56
N ASP A 267 -30.59 -11.27 12.50
CA ASP A 267 -30.01 -12.31 11.65
C ASP A 267 -28.47 -12.38 11.83
N PRO A 268 -27.94 -13.47 12.42
CA PRO A 268 -26.50 -13.59 12.67
C PRO A 268 -25.66 -13.72 11.38
N GLN A 269 -26.28 -14.02 10.23
CA GLN A 269 -25.62 -14.10 8.93
C GLN A 269 -25.63 -12.76 8.18
N TRP A 270 -26.37 -11.77 8.67
CA TRP A 270 -26.44 -10.45 8.06
C TRP A 270 -25.12 -9.69 8.20
N ARG A 271 -24.66 -9.07 7.12
CA ARG A 271 -23.47 -8.20 7.11
C ARG A 271 -23.73 -6.94 6.31
N LEU A 272 -23.25 -5.81 6.83
CA LEU A 272 -23.01 -4.60 6.06
C LEU A 272 -21.64 -4.72 5.41
N ALA A 273 -21.59 -4.71 4.08
CA ALA A 273 -20.37 -4.64 3.30
C ALA A 273 -20.18 -3.20 2.79
N VAL A 274 -19.17 -2.51 3.33
CA VAL A 274 -18.78 -1.17 2.86
C VAL A 274 -17.62 -1.36 1.91
N VAL A 275 -17.80 -0.93 0.65
CA VAL A 275 -16.74 -0.93 -0.37
C VAL A 275 -16.29 0.51 -0.55
N SER A 276 -15.04 0.80 -0.22
CA SER A 276 -14.42 2.12 -0.38
C SER A 276 -13.75 2.24 -1.73
N ASP A 277 -13.71 3.46 -2.26
CA ASP A 277 -13.11 3.81 -3.56
C ASP A 277 -13.60 2.95 -4.72
N VAL A 278 -14.92 2.75 -4.77
CA VAL A 278 -15.59 1.93 -5.76
C VAL A 278 -15.29 2.39 -7.17
N GLY A 279 -14.97 1.44 -8.06
CA GLY A 279 -14.59 1.73 -9.44
C GLY A 279 -13.10 2.03 -9.61
N SER A 280 -12.35 2.21 -8.51
CA SER A 280 -10.90 2.33 -8.56
C SER A 280 -10.21 0.98 -8.35
N PRO A 281 -8.97 0.79 -8.82
CA PRO A 281 -8.17 -0.38 -8.46
C PRO A 281 -7.74 -0.40 -6.98
N ALA A 282 -7.94 0.71 -6.25
CA ALA A 282 -7.74 0.80 -4.81
C ALA A 282 -8.97 0.35 -4.01
N ALA A 283 -10.03 -0.16 -4.68
CA ALA A 283 -11.24 -0.56 -4.01
C ALA A 283 -10.96 -1.59 -2.90
N GLN A 284 -11.33 -1.24 -1.68
CA GLN A 284 -11.23 -2.11 -0.50
C GLN A 284 -12.62 -2.32 0.07
N HIS A 285 -12.82 -3.41 0.80
CA HIS A 285 -14.09 -3.62 1.49
C HIS A 285 -13.88 -4.08 2.92
N LYS A 286 -14.87 -3.78 3.76
CA LYS A 286 -14.94 -4.27 5.14
C LYS A 286 -16.35 -4.71 5.46
N LEU A 287 -16.45 -5.82 6.20
CA LEU A 287 -17.72 -6.40 6.64
C LEU A 287 -17.98 -6.05 8.10
N TYR A 288 -19.20 -5.62 8.41
CA TYR A 288 -19.68 -5.34 9.75
C TYR A 288 -20.86 -6.25 10.07
N ASN A 289 -20.88 -6.83 11.26
CA ASN A 289 -22.04 -7.57 11.78
C ASN A 289 -23.04 -6.58 12.43
N GLY A 290 -24.20 -7.07 12.88
CA GLY A 290 -25.22 -6.21 13.50
C GLY A 290 -24.77 -5.46 14.76
N ALA A 291 -23.83 -6.01 15.54
CA ALA A 291 -23.29 -5.38 16.74
C ALA A 291 -22.22 -4.31 16.45
N ASP A 292 -21.56 -4.40 15.29
CA ASP A 292 -20.48 -3.50 14.88
C ASP A 292 -20.88 -2.54 13.74
N MET A 293 -22.11 -2.64 13.24
CA MET A 293 -22.65 -1.86 12.13
C MET A 293 -22.47 -0.35 12.33
N ASP A 294 -22.70 0.17 13.53
CA ASP A 294 -22.61 1.60 13.83
C ASP A 294 -21.17 2.14 13.84
N LYS A 295 -20.17 1.25 13.77
CA LYS A 295 -18.75 1.60 13.63
C LYS A 295 -18.34 1.77 12.16
N ALA A 296 -19.26 1.56 11.21
CA ALA A 296 -18.97 1.65 9.80
C ALA A 296 -18.76 3.13 9.40
N PRO A 297 -17.62 3.47 8.77
CA PRO A 297 -17.33 4.85 8.39
C PRO A 297 -18.34 5.33 7.34
N GLY A 298 -18.80 6.58 7.47
CA GLY A 298 -19.74 7.18 6.53
C GLY A 298 -21.21 6.80 6.74
N LEU A 299 -21.52 5.92 7.71
CA LEU A 299 -22.90 5.59 8.05
C LEU A 299 -23.59 6.79 8.70
N ALA A 300 -24.70 7.23 8.11
CA ALA A 300 -25.55 8.26 8.70
C ALA A 300 -26.18 7.77 10.02
N PRO A 301 -26.27 8.63 11.05
CA PRO A 301 -26.92 8.28 12.31
C PRO A 301 -28.38 7.88 12.07
N GLU A 302 -28.91 7.03 12.96
CA GLU A 302 -30.34 6.71 12.98
C GLU A 302 -31.09 7.99 13.34
N LEU A 303 -31.79 8.59 12.36
CA LEU A 303 -32.74 9.67 12.63
C LEU A 303 -33.95 9.00 13.30
N GLY A 304 -34.14 9.30 14.58
CA GLY A 304 -35.27 8.82 15.38
C GLY A 304 -36.60 9.42 14.95
#